data_AF-A0A8I6RS75-F1
#
_entry.id   AF-A0A8I6RS75-F1
#
_cell.length_a   1.000
_cell.length_b   1.000
_cell.length_c   1.000
_cell.angle_alpha   90.00
_cell.angle_beta   90.00
_cell.angle_gamma   90.00
#
_symmetry.space_group_name_H-M   'P 1'
#
loop_
_entity.id
_entity.type
_entity.pdbx_description
1 polymer ?
#
loop_
_entity_poly.entity_id
_entity_poly.type
_entity_poly.pdbx_seq_one_letter_code
_entity_poly.pdbx_strand_id
1 'polypeptide(L)'
;MNVLTRKERTYTFLINYLGGVLTLEQSIKVTGKELFTFVCTCLGVVEYWYFGLQYETSKKRSMWVRPNTKIYSLVRKSGTPLFFLVKYFPEEIGRVNEEITLSLIYKQSKGSIVSGAIFCTPETSILLGSYTLQAEYGDWPCVDYKNLNLSSILPAAVLEQYTMTHKNWSESLRAWHKDHQGLTKKEAQLEYMRVAQYLGMYGVNYFPTKWQGNSAWLGIHPKGINIYMDNMLVPKTCLKWIFIRMVHYSCHKFIIKTVLTHTPEFVFSMKTLRMTRQVFEFSVGYHHLYLRTRSLTSIEVHKVPEDDVLDTEKFKEVSEEICQNETASAPNSMFRRFSQRFQKKTELPVLNEEEEHLI
;
A
#
# COMPACT_ATOMS: atom_id res chain seq x y z
N MET A 1 10.40 3.81 55.68
CA MET A 1 11.11 4.15 54.43
C MET A 1 10.08 4.31 53.33
N ASN A 2 9.68 5.54 53.01
CA ASN A 2 8.73 5.81 51.93
C ASN A 2 9.47 5.72 50.59
N VAL A 3 9.25 4.62 49.86
CA VAL A 3 9.62 4.53 48.45
C VAL A 3 8.69 5.48 47.68
N LEU A 4 9.15 6.72 47.50
CA LEU A 4 8.52 7.66 46.58
C LEU A 4 8.60 7.07 45.17
N THR A 5 7.52 6.41 44.74
CA THR A 5 7.31 6.02 43.34
C THR A 5 7.36 7.28 42.50
N ARG A 6 8.51 7.52 41.87
CA ARG A 6 8.78 8.67 41.01
C ARG A 6 7.81 8.58 39.82
N LYS A 7 6.73 9.37 39.84
CA LYS A 7 5.72 9.43 38.75
C LYS A 7 6.46 9.59 37.43
N GLU A 8 6.37 8.58 36.57
CA GLU A 8 7.13 8.58 35.33
C GLU A 8 6.54 9.67 34.42
N ARG A 9 7.40 10.52 33.84
CA ARG A 9 6.94 11.61 32.98
C ARG A 9 6.31 11.01 31.72
N THR A 10 5.04 11.30 31.50
CA THR A 10 4.30 10.90 30.32
C THR A 10 4.26 12.03 29.28
N TYR A 11 3.99 11.66 28.04
CA TYR A 11 3.75 12.58 26.94
C TYR A 11 2.64 12.02 26.05
N THR A 12 1.80 12.93 25.57
CA THR A 12 0.69 12.62 24.67
C THR A 12 1.18 12.65 23.23
N PHE A 13 1.32 11.47 22.62
CA PHE A 13 1.71 11.31 21.22
C PHE A 13 0.48 11.40 20.31
N LEU A 14 0.59 12.22 19.26
CA LEU A 14 -0.40 12.33 18.20
C LEU A 14 0.03 11.47 17.00
N ILE A 15 -0.78 10.48 16.66
CA ILE A 15 -0.55 9.54 15.56
C ILE A 15 -1.66 9.69 14.53
N ASN A 16 -1.32 10.26 13.38
CA ASN A 16 -2.20 10.33 12.22
C ASN A 16 -2.15 9.00 11.47
N TYR A 17 -3.29 8.39 11.20
CA TYR A 17 -3.40 7.20 10.38
C TYR A 17 -4.42 7.44 9.26
N LEU A 18 -4.48 6.54 8.28
CA LEU A 18 -5.31 6.72 7.09
C LEU A 18 -6.83 6.71 7.35
N GLY A 19 -7.26 6.44 8.59
CA GLY A 19 -8.65 6.50 9.03
C GLY A 19 -8.96 7.58 10.06
N GLY A 20 -7.97 8.37 10.50
CA GLY A 20 -8.20 9.38 11.53
C GLY A 20 -6.95 9.71 12.34
N VAL A 21 -7.17 10.12 13.59
CA VAL A 21 -6.10 10.54 14.51
C VAL A 21 -6.24 9.75 15.80
N LEU A 22 -5.15 9.13 16.24
CA LEU A 22 -5.04 8.40 17.49
C LEU A 22 -4.14 9.19 18.44
N THR A 23 -4.60 9.35 19.68
CA THR A 23 -3.86 10.03 20.73
C THR A 23 -3.50 9.03 21.82
N LEU A 24 -2.20 8.87 22.12
CA LEU A 24 -1.71 7.91 23.12
C LEU A 24 -0.85 8.61 24.16
N GLU A 25 -1.19 8.47 25.44
CA GLU A 25 -0.34 8.90 26.54
C GLU A 25 0.64 7.79 26.90
N GLN A 26 1.94 8.04 26.75
CA GLN A 26 3.00 7.06 27.00
C GLN A 26 4.20 7.70 27.69
N SER A 27 5.06 6.87 28.31
CA SER A 27 6.30 7.32 28.95
C SER A 27 7.22 8.03 27.97
N ILE A 28 7.88 9.11 28.38
CA ILE A 28 8.84 9.84 27.51
C ILE A 28 10.03 8.98 27.06
N LYS A 29 10.26 7.84 27.72
CA LYS A 29 11.33 6.89 27.38
C LYS A 29 10.91 5.88 26.30
N VAL A 30 9.63 5.87 25.91
CA VAL A 30 9.08 4.90 24.97
C VAL A 30 9.90 4.84 23.69
N THR A 31 10.23 3.60 23.31
CA THR A 31 10.95 3.29 22.08
C THR A 31 9.99 3.24 20.90
N GLY A 32 10.52 3.33 19.68
CA GLY A 32 9.72 3.19 18.47
C GLY A 32 9.02 1.84 18.37
N LYS A 33 9.64 0.76 18.86
CA LYS A 33 9.04 -0.57 18.88
C LYS A 33 7.82 -0.62 19.80
N GLU A 34 7.96 -0.13 21.03
CA GLU A 34 6.88 -0.13 22.03
C GLU A 34 5.72 0.73 21.54
N LEU A 35 5.99 1.97 21.11
CA LEU A 35 4.94 2.86 20.60
C LEU A 35 4.23 2.27 19.38
N PHE A 36 4.97 1.68 18.44
CA PHE A 36 4.37 1.00 17.29
C PHE A 36 3.46 -0.15 17.72
N THR A 37 3.89 -0.95 18.70
CA THR A 37 3.10 -2.08 19.22
C THR A 37 1.80 -1.59 19.87
N PHE A 38 1.85 -0.50 20.65
CA PHE A 38 0.64 0.12 21.21
C PHE A 38 -0.31 0.63 20.11
N VAL A 39 0.22 1.31 19.08
CA VAL A 39 -0.59 1.77 17.95
C VAL A 39 -1.27 0.60 17.23
N CYS A 40 -0.54 -0.49 16.94
CA CYS A 40 -1.12 -1.68 16.32
C CYS A 40 -2.22 -2.30 17.19
N THR A 41 -2.01 -2.37 18.51
CA THR A 41 -3.00 -2.91 19.46
C THR A 41 -4.27 -2.06 19.48
N CYS A 42 -4.13 -0.73 19.60
CA CYS A 42 -5.28 0.19 19.61
C CYS A 42 -6.06 0.18 18.29
N LEU A 43 -5.39 -0.03 17.16
CA LEU A 43 -6.03 -0.11 15.85
C LEU A 43 -6.51 -1.52 15.48
N GLY A 44 -6.26 -2.55 16.32
CA GLY A 44 -6.60 -3.94 16.02
C GLY A 44 -5.81 -4.54 14.84
N VAL A 45 -4.62 -4.00 14.54
CA VAL A 45 -3.80 -4.46 13.40
C VAL A 45 -2.91 -5.63 13.83
N VAL A 46 -3.31 -6.83 13.43
CA VAL A 46 -2.53 -8.07 13.66
C VAL A 46 -1.41 -8.23 12.62
N GLU A 47 -1.66 -7.86 11.36
CA GLU A 47 -0.69 -7.97 10.26
C GLU A 47 0.29 -6.77 10.23
N TYR A 48 0.90 -6.47 11.38
CA TYR A 48 1.72 -5.28 11.61
C TYR A 48 2.94 -5.16 10.67
N TRP A 49 3.38 -6.26 10.04
CA TRP A 49 4.57 -6.28 9.18
C TRP A 49 4.46 -5.43 7.91
N TYR A 50 3.26 -5.02 7.50
CA TYR A 50 3.06 -4.09 6.39
C TYR A 50 3.29 -2.63 6.78
N PHE A 51 3.22 -2.30 8.06
CA PHE A 51 3.13 -0.92 8.54
C PHE A 51 4.42 -0.41 9.17
N GLY A 52 4.47 0.91 9.36
CA GLY A 52 5.51 1.58 10.13
C GLY A 52 5.06 2.96 10.60
N LEU A 53 5.81 3.51 11.55
CA LEU A 53 5.66 4.91 11.93
C LEU A 53 6.61 5.77 11.11
N GLN A 54 6.07 6.85 10.54
CA GLN A 54 6.81 7.87 9.83
C GLN A 54 6.70 9.19 10.58
N TYR A 55 7.74 10.01 10.50
CA TYR A 55 7.74 11.38 11.00
C TYR A 55 8.43 12.28 10.00
N GLU A 56 8.06 13.56 10.00
CA GLU A 56 8.72 14.56 9.17
C GLU A 56 9.85 15.22 9.97
N THR A 57 11.06 15.22 9.43
CA THR A 57 12.19 15.91 10.08
C THR A 57 12.08 17.42 9.92
N SER A 58 12.83 18.20 10.72
CA SER A 58 12.90 19.67 10.61
C SER A 58 13.29 20.19 9.21
N LYS A 59 13.89 19.35 8.36
CA LYS A 59 14.23 19.65 6.96
C LYS A 59 13.12 19.26 5.98
N LYS A 60 11.88 19.07 6.45
CA LYS A 60 10.72 18.61 5.68
C LYS A 60 10.96 17.31 4.90
N ARG A 61 11.69 16.37 5.52
CA ARG A 61 11.93 15.03 4.94
C ARG A 61 11.23 13.97 5.76
N SER A 62 10.44 13.15 5.11
CA SER A 62 9.79 11.98 5.69
C SER A 62 10.80 10.90 6.05
N MET A 63 10.69 10.35 7.26
CA MET A 63 11.60 9.38 7.84
C MET A 63 10.84 8.31 8.60
N TRP A 64 11.19 7.05 8.37
CA TRP A 64 10.68 5.95 9.17
C TRP A 64 11.34 5.92 10.55
N VAL A 65 10.54 5.73 11.58
CA VAL A 65 10.97 5.53 12.95
C VAL A 65 11.72 4.20 13.05
N ARG A 66 12.92 4.21 13.66
CA ARG A 66 13.65 2.98 13.95
C ARG A 66 13.19 2.39 15.29
N PRO A 67 13.10 1.06 15.42
CA PRO A 67 12.59 0.39 16.63
C PRO A 67 13.23 0.88 17.94
N ASN A 68 14.56 1.05 17.96
CA ASN A 68 15.30 1.40 19.17
C ASN A 68 15.42 2.91 19.44
N THR A 69 14.70 3.75 18.69
CA THR A 69 14.79 5.22 18.87
C THR A 69 13.81 5.70 19.92
N LYS A 70 14.24 6.61 20.80
CA LYS A 70 13.36 7.29 21.76
C LYS A 70 12.49 8.33 21.05
N ILE A 71 11.17 8.13 21.09
CA ILE A 71 10.23 8.89 20.24
C ILE A 71 10.02 10.31 20.72
N TYR A 72 9.95 10.53 22.03
CA TYR A 72 9.77 11.87 22.59
C TYR A 72 10.80 12.87 22.06
N SER A 73 12.07 12.45 21.98
CA SER A 73 13.16 13.30 21.47
C SER A 73 13.05 13.63 19.99
N LEU A 74 12.42 12.76 19.20
CA LEU A 74 12.17 12.98 17.77
C LEU A 74 11.04 13.98 17.58
N VAL A 75 9.88 13.71 18.17
CA VAL A 75 8.67 14.53 18.05
C VAL A 75 8.92 15.95 18.56
N ARG A 76 9.62 16.10 19.69
CA ARG A 76 9.99 17.42 20.23
C ARG A 76 10.93 18.20 19.30
N LYS A 77 11.83 17.52 18.57
CA LYS A 77 12.78 18.16 17.65
C LYS A 77 12.15 18.50 16.30
N SER A 78 11.23 17.68 15.82
CA SER A 78 10.55 17.92 14.55
C SER A 78 9.36 18.86 14.69
N GLY A 79 8.68 18.86 15.84
CA GLY A 79 7.43 19.58 16.03
C GLY A 79 6.27 19.00 15.21
N THR A 80 6.43 17.79 14.66
CA THR A 80 5.47 17.16 13.75
C THR A 80 4.86 15.91 14.36
N PRO A 81 3.58 15.60 14.06
CA PRO A 81 2.95 14.36 14.49
C PRO A 81 3.58 13.15 13.83
N LEU A 82 3.29 11.97 14.39
CA LEU A 82 3.66 10.70 13.78
C LEU A 82 2.59 10.27 12.78
N PHE A 83 3.00 9.51 11.78
CA PHE A 83 2.10 8.96 10.77
C PHE A 83 2.21 7.45 10.76
N PHE A 84 1.09 6.74 10.96
CA PHE A 84 1.01 5.30 10.82
C PHE A 84 0.63 4.96 9.37
N LEU A 85 1.59 4.44 8.61
CA LEU A 85 1.50 4.25 7.16
C LEU A 85 1.97 2.85 6.77
N VAL A 86 1.51 2.39 5.62
CA VAL A 86 2.03 1.21 4.92
C VAL A 86 3.46 1.49 4.48
N LYS A 87 4.38 0.69 4.99
CA LYS A 87 5.81 0.74 4.67
C LYS A 87 6.20 -0.29 3.62
N TYR A 88 5.62 -1.49 3.72
CA TYR A 88 5.86 -2.59 2.80
C TYR A 88 4.52 -3.02 2.21
N PHE A 89 4.41 -3.00 0.88
CA PHE A 89 3.21 -3.46 0.20
C PHE A 89 3.25 -5.00 0.00
N PRO A 90 2.10 -5.70 0.04
CA PRO A 90 2.05 -7.13 -0.24
C PRO A 90 2.44 -7.44 -1.70
N GLU A 91 3.05 -8.61 -1.92
CA GLU A 91 3.33 -9.14 -3.26
C GLU A 91 2.03 -9.53 -3.99
N GLU A 92 1.11 -10.12 -3.23
CA GLU A 92 -0.23 -10.55 -3.65
C GLU A 92 -1.23 -10.09 -2.60
N ILE A 93 -2.21 -9.27 -2.99
CA ILE A 93 -3.20 -8.75 -2.03
C ILE A 93 -4.07 -9.85 -1.42
N GLY A 94 -4.28 -10.96 -2.13
CA GLY A 94 -5.07 -12.09 -1.64
C GLY A 94 -4.51 -12.80 -0.41
N ARG A 95 -3.26 -12.49 0.00
CA ARG A 95 -2.66 -13.00 1.24
C ARG A 95 -2.96 -12.14 2.47
N VAL A 96 -3.56 -10.96 2.29
CA VAL A 96 -3.99 -10.08 3.38
C VAL A 96 -5.32 -10.62 3.89
N ASN A 97 -5.35 -11.03 5.15
CA ASN A 97 -6.52 -11.70 5.74
C ASN A 97 -7.42 -10.72 6.48
N GLU A 98 -6.81 -9.76 7.19
CA GLU A 98 -7.53 -8.85 8.06
C GLU A 98 -8.17 -7.70 7.27
N GLU A 99 -9.44 -7.43 7.55
CA GLU A 99 -10.19 -6.35 6.89
C GLU A 99 -9.58 -4.98 7.20
N ILE A 100 -9.16 -4.74 8.45
CA ILE A 100 -8.51 -3.48 8.83
C ILE A 100 -7.20 -3.26 8.06
N THR A 101 -6.39 -4.32 7.89
CA THR A 101 -5.15 -4.26 7.12
C THR A 101 -5.43 -3.93 5.66
N LEU A 102 -6.37 -4.64 5.04
CA LEU A 102 -6.79 -4.40 3.67
C LEU A 102 -7.27 -2.95 3.49
N SER A 103 -8.10 -2.47 4.41
CA SER A 103 -8.66 -1.12 4.32
C SER A 103 -7.58 -0.04 4.41
N LEU A 104 -6.60 -0.19 5.30
CA LEU A 104 -5.49 0.76 5.40
C LEU A 104 -4.59 0.72 4.15
N ILE A 105 -4.30 -0.46 3.61
CA ILE A 105 -3.53 -0.59 2.36
C ILE A 105 -4.27 0.06 1.19
N TYR A 106 -5.57 -0.23 1.06
CA TYR A 106 -6.44 0.37 0.06
C TYR A 106 -6.41 1.89 0.13
N LYS A 107 -6.60 2.48 1.32
CA LYS A 107 -6.62 3.95 1.48
C LYS A 107 -5.30 4.59 1.07
N GLN A 108 -4.16 3.98 1.42
CA GLN A 108 -2.85 4.52 1.02
C GLN A 108 -2.63 4.44 -0.49
N SER A 109 -2.99 3.30 -1.10
CA SER A 109 -2.87 3.10 -2.54
C SER A 109 -3.79 4.05 -3.31
N LYS A 110 -5.06 4.20 -2.89
CA LYS A 110 -6.00 5.17 -3.46
C LYS A 110 -5.43 6.58 -3.39
N GLY A 111 -4.97 7.03 -2.22
CA GLY A 111 -4.38 8.36 -2.07
C GLY A 111 -3.13 8.58 -2.94
N SER A 112 -2.34 7.53 -3.17
CA SER A 112 -1.16 7.59 -4.04
C SER A 112 -1.52 7.66 -5.52
N ILE A 113 -2.60 6.99 -5.94
CA ILE A 113 -3.09 7.01 -7.32
C ILE A 113 -3.77 8.35 -7.63
N VAL A 114 -4.67 8.80 -6.75
CA VAL A 114 -5.40 10.07 -6.91
C VAL A 114 -4.45 11.28 -6.87
N SER A 115 -3.40 11.25 -6.04
CA SER A 115 -2.39 12.31 -6.03
C SER A 115 -1.44 12.30 -7.25
N GLY A 116 -1.50 11.27 -8.09
CA GLY A 116 -0.60 11.10 -9.24
C GLY A 116 0.79 10.56 -8.87
N ALA A 117 1.02 10.18 -7.61
CA ALA A 117 2.29 9.56 -7.19
C ALA A 117 2.48 8.17 -7.81
N ILE A 118 1.39 7.44 -8.06
CA ILE A 118 1.36 6.22 -8.87
C ILE A 118 0.69 6.55 -10.19
N PHE A 119 1.44 6.42 -11.29
CA PHE A 119 0.88 6.57 -12.62
C PHE A 119 -0.16 5.49 -12.90
N CYS A 120 -1.30 5.92 -13.44
CA CYS A 120 -2.42 5.08 -13.78
C CYS A 120 -2.99 5.55 -15.12
N THR A 121 -3.29 4.62 -16.04
CA THR A 121 -3.91 5.00 -17.31
C THR A 121 -5.34 5.50 -17.08
N PRO A 122 -5.91 6.29 -18.00
CA PRO A 122 -7.28 6.79 -17.88
C PRO A 122 -8.33 5.68 -17.70
N GLU A 123 -8.23 4.61 -18.49
CA GLU A 123 -9.14 3.46 -18.44
C GLU A 123 -9.06 2.74 -17.09
N THR A 124 -7.83 2.51 -16.62
CA THR A 124 -7.58 1.89 -15.32
C THR A 124 -8.07 2.79 -14.19
N SER A 125 -7.92 4.11 -14.33
CA SER A 125 -8.38 5.08 -13.34
C SER A 125 -9.90 5.10 -13.22
N ILE A 126 -10.64 5.00 -14.32
CA ILE A 126 -12.11 4.88 -14.30
C ILE A 126 -12.52 3.58 -13.60
N LEU A 127 -11.89 2.46 -13.92
CA LEU A 127 -12.17 1.18 -13.28
C LEU A 127 -11.93 1.24 -11.76
N LEU A 128 -10.76 1.73 -11.35
CA LEU A 128 -10.43 1.91 -9.93
C LEU A 128 -11.37 2.91 -9.23
N GLY A 129 -11.77 3.96 -9.94
CA GLY A 129 -12.76 4.92 -9.47
C GLY A 129 -14.13 4.28 -9.23
N SER A 130 -14.55 3.35 -10.10
CA SER A 130 -15.82 2.63 -9.93
C SER A 130 -15.83 1.70 -8.70
N TYR A 131 -14.72 1.02 -8.39
CA TYR A 131 -14.60 0.26 -7.14
C TYR A 131 -14.55 1.17 -5.91
N THR A 132 -13.98 2.37 -6.05
CA THR A 132 -14.00 3.38 -4.99
C THR A 132 -15.41 3.84 -4.68
N LEU A 133 -16.25 4.03 -5.70
CA LEU A 133 -17.67 4.35 -5.51
C LEU A 133 -18.39 3.24 -4.73
N GLN A 134 -18.19 1.97 -5.11
CA GLN A 134 -18.81 0.84 -4.42
C GLN A 134 -18.33 0.75 -2.96
N ALA A 135 -17.03 0.96 -2.71
CA ALA A 135 -16.43 0.87 -1.38
C ALA A 135 -16.84 2.01 -0.42
N GLU A 136 -17.14 3.21 -0.95
CA GLU A 136 -17.44 4.39 -0.13
C GLU A 136 -18.93 4.74 -0.08
N TYR A 137 -19.68 4.48 -1.15
CA TYR A 137 -21.08 4.88 -1.31
C TYR A 137 -22.05 3.70 -1.46
N GLY A 138 -21.56 2.46 -1.61
CA GLY A 138 -22.39 1.28 -1.81
C GLY A 138 -22.96 1.18 -3.22
N ASP A 139 -24.06 0.43 -3.39
CA ASP A 139 -24.62 0.11 -4.71
C ASP A 139 -25.04 1.35 -5.52
N TRP A 140 -24.83 1.24 -6.85
CA TRP A 140 -25.02 2.33 -7.80
C TRP A 140 -26.37 3.08 -7.77
N PRO A 141 -27.55 2.47 -7.47
CA PRO A 141 -28.82 3.22 -7.46
C PRO A 141 -28.87 4.27 -6.36
N CYS A 142 -28.07 4.10 -5.30
CA CYS A 142 -28.06 4.95 -4.11
C CYS A 142 -27.06 6.11 -4.21
N VAL A 143 -26.25 6.18 -5.29
CA VAL A 143 -25.19 7.17 -5.44
C VAL A 143 -25.67 8.40 -6.22
N ASP A 144 -25.48 9.60 -5.66
CA ASP A 144 -25.70 10.85 -6.39
C ASP A 144 -24.50 11.21 -7.27
N TYR A 145 -24.56 10.75 -8.52
CA TYR A 145 -23.52 11.02 -9.52
C TYR A 145 -23.38 12.49 -9.93
N LYS A 146 -24.42 13.31 -9.74
CA LYS A 146 -24.37 14.72 -10.19
C LYS A 146 -23.43 15.54 -9.34
N ASN A 147 -23.31 15.20 -8.06
CA ASN A 147 -22.52 15.92 -7.07
C ASN A 147 -21.25 15.17 -6.65
N LEU A 148 -20.76 14.25 -7.48
CA LEU A 148 -19.53 13.51 -7.18
C LEU A 148 -18.31 14.42 -7.16
N ASN A 149 -17.53 14.28 -6.09
CA ASN A 149 -16.20 14.87 -6.03
C ASN A 149 -15.20 14.01 -6.83
N LEU A 150 -15.13 14.24 -8.14
CA LEU A 150 -14.24 13.52 -9.06
C LEU A 150 -12.77 13.60 -8.65
N SER A 151 -12.32 14.73 -8.07
CA SER A 151 -10.94 14.92 -7.61
C SER A 151 -10.52 13.98 -6.47
N SER A 152 -11.47 13.39 -5.76
CA SER A 152 -11.22 12.41 -4.70
C SER A 152 -11.21 10.96 -5.20
N ILE A 153 -11.59 10.75 -6.47
CA ILE A 153 -11.83 9.44 -7.09
C ILE A 153 -10.82 9.20 -8.22
N LEU A 154 -10.56 10.21 -9.04
CA LEU A 154 -9.73 10.15 -10.23
C LEU A 154 -8.46 11.02 -10.06
N PRO A 155 -7.33 10.63 -10.65
CA PRO A 155 -6.12 11.44 -10.65
C PRO A 155 -6.31 12.77 -11.39
N ALA A 156 -5.73 13.85 -10.87
CA ALA A 156 -5.81 15.19 -11.50
C ALA A 156 -5.33 15.18 -12.96
N ALA A 157 -4.22 14.50 -13.25
CA ALA A 157 -3.69 14.38 -14.59
C ALA A 157 -4.68 13.74 -15.59
N VAL A 158 -5.51 12.79 -15.14
CA VAL A 158 -6.53 12.15 -15.99
C VAL A 158 -7.70 13.09 -16.25
N LEU A 159 -8.09 13.87 -15.24
CA LEU A 159 -9.15 14.88 -15.38
C LEU A 159 -8.74 16.01 -16.34
N GLU A 160 -7.45 16.38 -16.34
CA GLU A 160 -6.90 17.44 -17.19
C GLU A 160 -6.61 16.99 -18.63
N GLN A 161 -6.26 15.71 -18.83
CA GLN A 161 -5.85 15.19 -20.14
C GLN A 161 -7.02 15.09 -21.14
N TYR A 162 -8.26 14.95 -20.69
CA TYR A 162 -9.42 14.82 -21.57
C TYR A 162 -10.34 16.03 -21.46
N THR A 163 -10.81 16.53 -22.61
CA THR A 163 -11.88 17.54 -22.72
C THR A 163 -13.27 16.97 -22.38
N MET A 164 -13.34 16.02 -21.45
CA MET A 164 -14.59 15.45 -20.99
C MET A 164 -15.22 16.34 -19.93
N THR A 165 -16.51 16.63 -20.08
CA THR A 165 -17.28 17.32 -19.03
C THR A 165 -17.39 16.45 -17.78
N HIS A 166 -17.61 17.08 -16.62
CA HIS A 166 -17.87 16.39 -15.35
C HIS A 166 -18.99 15.34 -15.48
N LYS A 167 -20.03 15.64 -16.28
CA LYS A 167 -21.13 14.73 -16.59
C LYS A 167 -20.65 13.47 -17.29
N ASN A 168 -19.80 13.59 -18.32
CA ASN A 168 -19.30 12.45 -19.08
C ASN A 168 -18.42 11.53 -18.22
N TRP A 169 -17.58 12.10 -17.36
CA TRP A 169 -16.80 11.32 -16.37
C TRP A 169 -17.70 10.54 -15.42
N SER A 170 -18.73 11.20 -14.90
CA SER A 170 -19.70 10.60 -13.99
C SER A 170 -20.52 9.49 -14.65
N GLU A 171 -20.87 9.63 -15.92
CA GLU A 171 -21.55 8.60 -16.71
C GLU A 171 -20.65 7.38 -16.96
N SER A 172 -19.37 7.60 -17.32
CA SER A 172 -18.38 6.53 -17.45
C SER A 172 -18.18 5.76 -16.15
N LEU A 173 -18.02 6.47 -15.02
CA LEU A 173 -17.92 5.85 -13.71
C LEU A 173 -19.19 5.05 -13.35
N ARG A 174 -20.37 5.61 -13.63
CA ARG A 174 -21.65 4.93 -13.42
C ARG A 174 -21.75 3.64 -14.23
N ALA A 175 -21.33 3.65 -15.49
CA ALA A 175 -21.39 2.48 -16.37
C ALA A 175 -20.59 1.31 -15.81
N TRP A 176 -19.40 1.57 -15.24
CA TRP A 176 -18.61 0.54 -14.56
C TRP A 176 -19.16 0.18 -13.17
N HIS A 177 -19.68 1.16 -12.42
CA HIS A 177 -20.19 0.92 -11.07
C HIS A 177 -21.38 -0.05 -11.05
N LYS A 178 -22.22 -0.04 -12.10
CA LYS A 178 -23.33 -1.00 -12.25
C LYS A 178 -22.90 -2.46 -12.23
N ASP A 179 -21.70 -2.76 -12.74
CA ASP A 179 -21.17 -4.12 -12.81
C ASP A 179 -20.70 -4.64 -11.43
N HIS A 180 -20.63 -3.76 -10.41
CA HIS A 180 -20.13 -4.05 -9.06
C HIS A 180 -21.23 -4.22 -8.00
N GLN A 181 -22.50 -4.18 -8.42
CA GLN A 181 -23.64 -4.27 -7.52
C GLN A 181 -23.58 -5.55 -6.67
N GLY A 182 -23.85 -5.40 -5.37
CA GLY A 182 -23.84 -6.50 -4.41
C GLY A 182 -22.47 -6.81 -3.83
N LEU A 183 -21.38 -6.19 -4.32
CA LEU A 183 -20.09 -6.29 -3.65
C LEU A 183 -20.12 -5.55 -2.31
N THR A 184 -19.67 -6.23 -1.27
CA THR A 184 -19.42 -5.59 0.02
C THR A 184 -18.27 -4.58 -0.09
N LYS A 185 -18.19 -3.66 0.87
CA LYS A 185 -17.08 -2.71 0.97
C LYS A 185 -15.71 -3.40 0.97
N LYS A 186 -15.58 -4.51 1.70
CA LYS A 186 -14.34 -5.30 1.78
C LYS A 186 -13.98 -5.89 0.42
N GLU A 187 -14.94 -6.48 -0.29
CA GLU A 187 -14.72 -7.07 -1.62
C GLU A 187 -14.37 -5.99 -2.65
N ALA A 188 -15.06 -4.86 -2.65
CA ALA A 188 -14.73 -3.74 -3.52
C ALA A 188 -13.30 -3.21 -3.29
N GLN A 189 -12.87 -3.10 -2.02
CA GLN A 189 -11.48 -2.75 -1.69
C GLN A 189 -10.49 -3.82 -2.14
N LEU A 190 -10.83 -5.10 -2.02
CA LEU A 190 -10.00 -6.20 -2.47
C LEU A 190 -9.82 -6.20 -4.00
N GLU A 191 -10.90 -6.05 -4.77
CA GLU A 191 -10.86 -5.99 -6.24
C GLU A 191 -10.11 -4.75 -6.73
N TYR A 192 -10.31 -3.59 -6.09
CA TYR A 192 -9.51 -2.39 -6.34
C TYR A 192 -8.01 -2.71 -6.24
N MET A 193 -7.61 -3.36 -5.14
CA MET A 193 -6.20 -3.68 -4.90
C MET A 193 -5.67 -4.78 -5.81
N ARG A 194 -6.52 -5.71 -6.26
CA ARG A 194 -6.14 -6.73 -7.25
C ARG A 194 -5.76 -6.13 -8.59
N VAL A 195 -6.35 -5.00 -8.96
CA VAL A 195 -5.95 -4.21 -10.13
C VAL A 195 -4.73 -3.36 -9.80
N ALA A 196 -4.76 -2.62 -8.69
CA ALA A 196 -3.69 -1.67 -8.32
C ALA A 196 -2.30 -2.33 -8.14
N GLN A 197 -2.24 -3.58 -7.67
CA GLN A 197 -0.97 -4.30 -7.48
C GLN A 197 -0.18 -4.57 -8.78
N TYR A 198 -0.79 -4.38 -9.95
CA TYR A 198 -0.15 -4.54 -11.26
C TYR A 198 0.32 -3.20 -11.86
N LEU A 199 0.02 -2.07 -11.22
CA LEU A 199 0.54 -0.77 -11.66
C LEU A 199 2.06 -0.74 -11.49
N GLY A 200 2.76 -0.19 -12.49
CA GLY A 200 4.24 -0.24 -12.55
C GLY A 200 4.96 0.45 -11.37
N MET A 201 4.29 1.40 -10.71
CA MET A 201 4.82 2.14 -9.55
C MET A 201 4.29 1.63 -8.20
N TYR A 202 3.49 0.54 -8.20
CA TYR A 202 2.89 0.00 -6.98
C TYR A 202 3.94 -0.46 -5.97
N GLY A 203 3.93 0.16 -4.79
CA GLY A 203 4.84 -0.18 -3.69
C GLY A 203 6.33 0.04 -3.99
N VAL A 204 6.66 0.75 -5.07
CA VAL A 204 8.04 0.98 -5.50
C VAL A 204 8.65 2.14 -4.70
N ASN A 205 9.76 1.87 -4.02
CA ASN A 205 10.58 2.89 -3.38
C ASN A 205 11.78 3.21 -4.29
N TYR A 206 11.79 4.41 -4.88
CA TYR A 206 12.81 4.85 -5.82
C TYR A 206 14.00 5.51 -5.13
N PHE A 207 15.21 5.09 -5.51
CA PHE A 207 16.46 5.64 -5.00
C PHE A 207 17.37 6.05 -6.15
N PRO A 208 17.83 7.32 -6.21
CA PRO A 208 18.77 7.74 -7.23
C PRO A 208 20.14 7.11 -6.98
N THR A 209 20.74 6.53 -8.01
CA THR A 209 22.00 5.80 -7.91
C THR A 209 22.86 5.97 -9.17
N LYS A 210 24.13 5.57 -9.09
CA LYS A 210 24.94 5.29 -10.28
C LYS A 210 25.15 3.79 -10.44
N TRP A 211 24.96 3.29 -11.65
CA TRP A 211 25.18 1.90 -12.02
C TRP A 211 26.05 1.84 -13.29
N GLN A 212 27.18 1.14 -13.22
CA GLN A 212 28.16 1.06 -14.32
C GLN A 212 28.59 2.43 -14.89
N GLY A 213 28.72 3.44 -14.01
CA GLY A 213 29.10 4.80 -14.40
C GLY A 213 27.92 5.71 -14.81
N ASN A 214 26.76 5.14 -15.15
CA ASN A 214 25.58 5.89 -15.60
C ASN A 214 24.64 6.22 -14.44
N SER A 215 23.93 7.35 -14.57
CA SER A 215 22.85 7.71 -13.65
C SER A 215 21.66 6.76 -13.86
N ALA A 216 21.12 6.25 -12.76
CA ALA A 216 20.02 5.30 -12.77
C ALA A 216 19.12 5.50 -11.53
N TRP A 217 17.95 4.88 -11.54
CA TRP A 217 17.11 4.73 -10.36
C TRP A 217 17.00 3.27 -9.98
N LEU A 218 17.13 2.99 -8.68
CA LEU A 218 16.90 1.69 -8.09
C LEU A 218 15.52 1.68 -7.44
N GLY A 219 14.60 0.85 -7.92
CA GLY A 219 13.28 0.68 -7.33
C GLY A 219 13.20 -0.59 -6.51
N ILE A 220 12.96 -0.49 -5.21
CA ILE A 220 12.72 -1.64 -4.34
C ILE A 220 11.22 -1.82 -4.17
N HIS A 221 10.70 -3.00 -4.50
CA HIS A 221 9.25 -3.26 -4.55
C HIS A 221 8.91 -4.69 -4.08
N PRO A 222 7.62 -5.03 -3.90
CA PRO A 222 7.21 -6.32 -3.33
C PRO A 222 7.73 -7.55 -4.08
N LYS A 223 7.91 -7.47 -5.42
CA LYS A 223 8.32 -8.60 -6.26
C LYS A 223 9.84 -8.67 -6.50
N GLY A 224 10.60 -7.64 -6.11
CA GLY A 224 12.05 -7.62 -6.32
C GLY A 224 12.69 -6.24 -6.28
N ILE A 225 13.80 -6.12 -7.02
CA ILE A 225 14.55 -4.89 -7.22
C ILE A 225 14.63 -4.60 -8.72
N ASN A 226 14.22 -3.41 -9.11
CA ASN A 226 14.23 -2.95 -10.49
C ASN A 226 15.28 -1.85 -10.71
N ILE A 227 15.86 -1.83 -11.90
CA ILE A 227 16.78 -0.79 -12.37
C ILE A 227 16.12 -0.02 -13.51
N TYR A 228 16.09 1.29 -13.37
CA TYR A 228 15.48 2.22 -14.32
C TYR A 228 16.57 3.16 -14.85
N MET A 229 16.71 3.24 -16.18
CA MET A 229 17.71 4.10 -16.83
C MET A 229 17.04 5.33 -17.49
N ASP A 230 15.88 5.13 -18.14
CA ASP A 230 15.26 6.15 -18.97
C ASP A 230 14.11 6.87 -18.24
N ASN A 231 13.17 6.10 -17.68
CA ASN A 231 12.00 6.61 -16.96
C ASN A 231 11.69 5.76 -15.72
N MET A 232 10.84 6.25 -14.82
CA MET A 232 10.50 5.54 -13.57
C MET A 232 9.37 4.50 -13.72
N LEU A 233 8.83 4.32 -14.93
CA LEU A 233 7.69 3.44 -15.20
C LEU A 233 8.14 2.07 -15.68
N VAL A 234 9.04 2.03 -16.67
CA VAL A 234 9.47 0.81 -17.35
C VAL A 234 10.90 0.47 -16.91
N PRO A 235 11.09 -0.59 -16.10
CA PRO A 235 12.42 -1.02 -15.69
C PRO A 235 13.18 -1.65 -16.85
N LYS A 236 14.48 -1.38 -16.95
CA LYS A 236 15.39 -2.05 -17.90
C LYS A 236 15.81 -3.43 -17.40
N THR A 237 16.01 -3.55 -16.09
CA THR A 237 16.43 -4.79 -15.45
C THR A 237 15.53 -5.07 -14.25
N CYS A 238 15.05 -6.30 -14.14
CA CYS A 238 14.20 -6.76 -13.04
C CYS A 238 14.86 -7.94 -12.32
N LEU A 239 15.25 -7.75 -11.05
CA LEU A 239 15.82 -8.78 -10.19
C LEU A 239 14.74 -9.27 -9.23
N LYS A 240 14.16 -10.43 -9.50
CA LYS A 240 13.17 -11.04 -8.59
C LYS A 240 13.86 -11.53 -7.31
N TRP A 241 13.14 -11.49 -6.19
CA TRP A 241 13.66 -11.93 -4.89
C TRP A 241 14.22 -13.37 -4.91
N ILE A 242 13.57 -14.29 -5.64
CA ILE A 242 14.01 -15.68 -5.79
C ILE A 242 15.43 -15.83 -6.36
N PHE A 243 15.89 -14.86 -7.15
CA PHE A 243 17.21 -14.88 -7.77
C PHE A 243 18.27 -14.10 -6.99
N ILE A 244 17.90 -13.46 -5.88
CA ILE A 244 18.80 -12.67 -5.03
C ILE A 244 19.28 -13.56 -3.89
N ARG A 245 20.58 -13.86 -3.85
CA ARG A 245 21.18 -14.64 -2.76
C ARG A 245 21.42 -13.80 -1.52
N MET A 246 21.96 -12.60 -1.72
CA MET A 246 22.27 -11.68 -0.64
C MET A 246 22.36 -10.25 -1.14
N VAL A 247 21.98 -9.32 -0.27
CA VAL A 247 22.25 -7.89 -0.40
C VAL A 247 23.17 -7.46 0.74
N HIS A 248 24.09 -6.56 0.46
CA HIS A 248 24.93 -5.94 1.48
C HIS A 248 25.34 -4.55 1.02
N TYR A 249 25.95 -3.78 1.93
CA TYR A 249 26.49 -2.47 1.58
C TYR A 249 27.86 -2.23 2.20
N SER A 250 28.66 -1.41 1.53
CA SER A 250 29.95 -0.92 2.02
C SER A 250 30.05 0.57 1.71
N CYS A 251 30.07 1.39 2.75
CA CYS A 251 30.06 2.86 2.65
C CYS A 251 28.92 3.36 1.73
N HIS A 252 29.28 3.88 0.57
CA HIS A 252 28.35 4.42 -0.42
C HIS A 252 27.88 3.39 -1.46
N LYS A 253 28.41 2.16 -1.42
CA LYS A 253 28.09 1.11 -2.38
C LYS A 253 27.05 0.15 -1.83
N PHE A 254 25.98 -0.07 -2.58
CA PHE A 254 25.01 -1.15 -2.36
C PHE A 254 25.27 -2.27 -3.36
N ILE A 255 25.34 -3.51 -2.88
CA ILE A 255 25.81 -4.65 -3.67
C ILE A 255 24.80 -5.79 -3.58
N ILE A 256 24.39 -6.30 -4.73
CA ILE A 256 23.48 -7.44 -4.86
C ILE A 256 24.26 -8.60 -5.48
N LYS A 257 24.27 -9.75 -4.79
CA LYS A 257 24.76 -11.02 -5.35
C LYS A 257 23.58 -11.89 -5.68
N THR A 258 23.52 -12.40 -6.90
CA THR A 258 22.47 -13.34 -7.30
C THR A 258 22.80 -14.76 -6.81
N VAL A 259 21.85 -15.68 -6.98
CA VAL A 259 22.06 -17.11 -6.75
C VAL A 259 23.00 -17.73 -7.78
N LEU A 260 23.05 -17.17 -9.00
CA LEU A 260 23.91 -17.64 -10.07
C LEU A 260 25.34 -17.13 -9.87
N THR A 261 26.22 -18.02 -9.42
CA THR A 261 27.62 -17.72 -9.08
C THR A 261 28.45 -17.14 -10.23
N HIS A 262 28.07 -17.44 -11.48
CA HIS A 262 28.74 -16.91 -12.68
C HIS A 262 28.26 -15.52 -13.10
N THR A 263 27.16 -15.02 -12.54
CA THR A 263 26.70 -13.67 -12.87
C THR A 263 27.47 -12.62 -12.06
N PRO A 264 27.90 -11.51 -12.69
CA PRO A 264 28.61 -10.47 -11.99
C PRO A 264 27.74 -9.83 -10.91
N GLU A 265 28.39 -9.35 -9.85
CA GLU A 265 27.70 -8.64 -8.77
C GLU A 265 27.14 -7.30 -9.28
N PHE A 266 25.92 -6.97 -8.88
CA PHE A 266 25.35 -5.66 -9.19
C PHE A 266 25.81 -4.67 -8.13
N VAL A 267 26.62 -3.69 -8.53
CA VAL A 267 27.18 -2.66 -7.63
C VAL A 267 26.59 -1.30 -7.97
N PHE A 268 25.93 -0.69 -6.99
CA PHE A 268 25.25 0.59 -7.09
C PHE A 268 25.91 1.62 -6.19
N SER A 269 26.26 2.78 -6.73
CA SER A 269 26.88 3.87 -5.95
C SER A 269 25.85 4.94 -5.58
N MET A 270 25.60 5.09 -4.28
CA MET A 270 24.64 6.02 -3.70
C MET A 270 25.31 7.33 -3.29
N LYS A 271 24.58 8.44 -3.36
CA LYS A 271 25.09 9.77 -2.96
C LYS A 271 25.51 9.86 -1.49
N THR A 272 24.85 9.14 -0.57
CA THR A 272 25.12 9.22 0.87
C THR A 272 25.01 7.85 1.54
N LEU A 273 25.81 7.61 2.58
CA LEU A 273 25.72 6.40 3.42
C LEU A 273 24.31 6.19 3.99
N ARG A 274 23.62 7.29 4.33
CA ARG A 274 22.23 7.23 4.82
C ARG A 274 21.30 6.60 3.79
N MET A 275 21.42 7.01 2.53
CA MET A 275 20.61 6.46 1.45
C MET A 275 20.96 4.99 1.20
N THR A 276 22.25 4.64 1.23
CA THR A 276 22.70 3.23 1.13
C THR A 276 22.09 2.36 2.23
N ARG A 277 22.07 2.84 3.48
CA ARG A 277 21.42 2.16 4.60
C ARG A 277 19.91 2.01 4.39
N GLN A 278 19.23 3.06 3.91
CA GLN A 278 17.79 2.99 3.62
C GLN A 278 17.47 1.97 2.53
N VAL A 279 18.21 1.97 1.42
CA VAL A 279 18.10 0.97 0.35
C VAL A 279 18.24 -0.43 0.93
N PHE A 280 19.29 -0.67 1.72
CA PHE A 280 19.50 -1.96 2.38
C PHE A 280 18.34 -2.35 3.31
N GLU A 281 17.89 -1.44 4.19
CA GLU A 281 16.76 -1.66 5.11
C GLU A 281 15.46 -2.01 4.36
N PHE A 282 15.19 -1.36 3.23
CA PHE A 282 14.04 -1.67 2.38
C PHE A 282 14.19 -3.02 1.68
N SER A 283 15.37 -3.33 1.13
CA SER A 283 15.62 -4.62 0.49
C SER A 283 15.47 -5.78 1.46
N VAL A 284 16.02 -5.66 2.66
CA VAL A 284 15.88 -6.67 3.71
C VAL A 284 14.43 -6.83 4.14
N GLY A 285 13.70 -5.72 4.32
CA GLY A 285 12.29 -5.76 4.73
C GLY A 285 11.39 -6.46 3.71
N TYR A 286 11.52 -6.10 2.43
CA TYR A 286 10.76 -6.75 1.36
C TYR A 286 11.17 -8.22 1.15
N HIS A 287 12.46 -8.55 1.25
CA HIS A 287 12.91 -9.94 1.18
C HIS A 287 12.38 -10.78 2.37
N HIS A 288 12.34 -10.22 3.57
CA HIS A 288 11.75 -10.89 4.73
C HIS A 288 10.25 -11.16 4.54
N LEU A 289 9.52 -10.19 3.97
CA LEU A 289 8.11 -10.38 3.61
C LEU A 289 7.94 -11.45 2.52
N TYR A 290 8.81 -11.45 1.50
CA TYR A 290 8.84 -12.47 0.45
C TYR A 290 9.03 -13.88 1.02
N LEU A 291 9.98 -14.05 1.96
CA LEU A 291 10.22 -15.32 2.64
C LEU A 291 9.02 -15.73 3.51
N ARG A 292 8.50 -14.81 4.33
CA ARG A 292 7.35 -15.07 5.21
C ARG A 292 6.17 -15.66 4.46
N THR A 293 5.87 -15.11 3.29
CA THR A 293 4.72 -15.57 2.50
C THR A 293 4.97 -16.91 1.78
N ARG A 294 6.22 -17.39 1.73
CA ARG A 294 6.60 -18.69 1.15
C ARG A 294 6.89 -19.75 2.22
N SER A 295 7.21 -19.34 3.44
CA SER A 295 7.28 -20.19 4.64
C SER A 295 5.91 -20.63 5.16
N LEU A 296 4.81 -20.33 4.46
CA LEU A 296 3.43 -20.72 4.80
C LEU A 296 3.15 -22.23 4.73
N THR A 297 4.16 -23.08 4.54
CA THR A 297 4.10 -24.49 4.98
C THR A 297 4.26 -24.64 6.51
N SER A 298 4.51 -23.56 7.27
CA SER A 298 4.57 -23.58 8.74
C SER A 298 4.38 -22.16 9.33
N ILE A 299 3.16 -21.76 9.67
CA ILE A 299 2.94 -20.66 10.62
C ILE A 299 2.47 -21.27 11.95
N GLU A 300 3.36 -21.27 12.94
CA GLU A 300 2.96 -21.15 14.34
C GLU A 300 2.55 -19.69 14.57
N VAL A 301 1.25 -19.45 14.60
CA VAL A 301 0.70 -18.21 15.13
C VAL A 301 0.98 -18.25 16.62
N HIS A 302 1.66 -17.23 17.16
CA HIS A 302 1.82 -17.04 18.60
C HIS A 302 0.46 -17.22 19.29
N LYS A 303 0.29 -18.34 20.00
CA LYS A 303 -0.84 -18.54 20.90
C LYS A 303 -0.77 -17.47 21.99
N VAL A 304 -1.86 -16.76 22.19
CA VAL A 304 -2.10 -15.95 23.38
C VAL A 304 -1.97 -16.88 24.60
N PRO A 305 -1.28 -16.49 25.69
CA PRO A 305 -1.16 -17.31 26.88
C PRO A 305 -2.53 -17.70 27.44
N GLU A 306 -2.71 -18.97 27.80
CA GLU A 306 -3.97 -19.63 28.18
C GLU A 306 -4.58 -19.19 29.54
N ASP A 307 -4.22 -18.03 30.09
CA ASP A 307 -4.65 -17.63 31.44
C ASP A 307 -5.80 -16.61 31.51
N ASP A 308 -6.45 -16.27 30.40
CA ASP A 308 -7.65 -15.41 30.39
C ASP A 308 -8.87 -16.17 29.83
N VAL A 309 -9.28 -17.22 30.55
CA VAL A 309 -10.54 -17.94 30.32
C VAL A 309 -11.65 -17.22 31.08
N LEU A 310 -12.27 -16.22 30.46
CA LEU A 310 -13.61 -15.77 30.79
C LEU A 310 -14.31 -15.30 29.49
N ASP A 311 -15.43 -15.97 29.18
CA ASP A 311 -16.41 -15.69 28.12
C ASP A 311 -16.12 -16.13 26.66
N THR A 312 -15.50 -17.29 26.45
CA THR A 312 -15.42 -17.95 25.13
C THR A 312 -16.73 -18.60 24.64
N GLU A 313 -17.72 -18.80 25.51
CA GLU A 313 -19.00 -19.44 25.13
C GLU A 313 -19.96 -18.47 24.41
N LYS A 314 -19.94 -17.17 24.72
CA LYS A 314 -20.78 -16.17 24.03
C LYS A 314 -20.34 -15.89 22.59
N PHE A 315 -19.07 -16.09 22.26
CA PHE A 315 -18.56 -15.87 20.91
C PHE A 315 -18.85 -17.03 19.96
N LYS A 316 -19.00 -18.27 20.47
CA LYS A 316 -19.29 -19.46 19.65
C LYS A 316 -20.76 -19.53 19.22
N GLU A 317 -21.71 -19.18 20.09
CA GLU A 317 -23.12 -19.19 19.72
C GLU A 317 -23.46 -18.17 18.61
N VAL A 318 -22.79 -17.02 18.56
CA VAL A 318 -23.03 -16.00 17.52
C VAL A 318 -22.40 -16.36 16.17
N SER A 319 -21.34 -17.18 16.16
CA SER A 319 -20.60 -17.50 14.93
C SER A 319 -21.05 -18.80 14.25
N GLU A 320 -21.69 -19.73 14.97
CA GLU A 320 -22.23 -20.96 14.39
C GLU A 320 -23.61 -20.77 13.72
N GLU A 321 -24.35 -19.71 14.03
CA GLU A 321 -25.65 -19.41 13.40
C GLU A 321 -25.53 -18.81 11.98
N ILE A 322 -24.35 -18.32 11.58
CA ILE A 322 -24.13 -17.64 10.28
C ILE A 322 -23.55 -18.57 9.21
N CYS A 323 -22.91 -19.68 9.60
CA CYS A 323 -22.12 -20.52 8.68
C CYS A 323 -22.84 -21.74 8.08
N GLN A 324 -24.15 -21.92 8.27
CA GLN A 324 -24.87 -23.07 7.69
C GLN A 324 -25.55 -22.83 6.34
N ASN A 325 -25.53 -21.61 5.79
CA ASN A 325 -26.04 -21.38 4.44
C ASN A 325 -24.92 -20.87 3.52
N GLU A 326 -24.33 -21.78 2.76
CA GLU A 326 -24.01 -21.67 1.32
C GLU A 326 -22.81 -22.56 0.96
N THR A 327 -23.13 -23.76 0.45
CA THR A 327 -22.17 -24.58 -0.29
C THR A 327 -22.24 -24.29 -1.79
N ALA A 328 -21.04 -24.11 -2.35
CA ALA A 328 -20.60 -24.45 -3.71
C ALA A 328 -20.85 -23.45 -4.87
N SER A 329 -19.76 -22.84 -5.37
CA SER A 329 -19.25 -23.13 -6.73
C SER A 329 -17.85 -22.54 -6.97
N ALA A 330 -17.03 -23.27 -7.74
CA ALA A 330 -15.61 -23.00 -7.97
C ALA A 330 -15.33 -21.89 -9.01
N PRO A 331 -14.22 -21.12 -8.92
CA PRO A 331 -13.93 -19.99 -9.79
C PRO A 331 -12.88 -20.37 -10.86
N ASN A 332 -13.31 -20.83 -12.04
CA ASN A 332 -12.40 -20.94 -13.20
C ASN A 332 -13.01 -20.48 -14.53
N SER A 333 -14.26 -19.99 -14.55
CA SER A 333 -14.92 -19.49 -15.76
C SER A 333 -14.86 -17.96 -15.93
N MET A 334 -14.54 -17.22 -14.85
CA MET A 334 -14.62 -15.76 -14.82
C MET A 334 -13.52 -15.08 -15.66
N PHE A 335 -12.29 -15.59 -15.58
CA PHE A 335 -11.10 -14.99 -16.23
C PHE A 335 -11.20 -14.97 -17.77
N ARG A 336 -11.84 -16.00 -18.37
CA ARG A 336 -12.03 -16.11 -19.83
C ARG A 336 -13.11 -15.16 -20.36
N ARG A 337 -14.13 -14.86 -19.53
CA ARG A 337 -15.18 -13.87 -19.87
C ARG A 337 -14.66 -12.43 -19.77
N PHE A 338 -13.72 -12.15 -18.86
CA PHE A 338 -13.12 -10.83 -18.72
C PHE A 338 -12.27 -10.40 -19.93
N SER A 339 -11.42 -11.28 -20.48
CA SER A 339 -10.56 -10.89 -21.62
C SER A 339 -11.36 -10.60 -22.90
N GLN A 340 -12.46 -11.32 -23.14
CA GLN A 340 -13.30 -11.13 -24.32
C GLN A 340 -14.19 -9.87 -24.21
N ARG A 341 -14.61 -9.47 -23.01
CA ARG A 341 -15.39 -8.23 -22.80
C ARG A 341 -14.53 -6.97 -22.78
N PHE A 342 -13.25 -7.07 -22.38
CA PHE A 342 -12.31 -5.95 -22.44
C PHE A 342 -12.11 -5.43 -23.87
N GLN A 343 -12.10 -6.32 -24.88
CA GLN A 343 -12.03 -5.93 -26.30
C GLN A 343 -13.30 -5.26 -26.84
N LYS A 344 -14.47 -5.47 -26.22
CA LYS A 344 -15.75 -4.89 -26.69
C LYS A 344 -16.05 -3.50 -26.14
N LYS A 345 -15.43 -3.09 -25.03
CA LYS A 345 -15.63 -1.75 -24.41
C LYS A 345 -14.54 -0.73 -24.79
N THR A 346 -13.55 -1.12 -25.59
CA THR A 346 -12.44 -0.26 -26.07
C THR A 346 -12.76 0.58 -27.31
N GLU A 347 -13.96 0.47 -27.88
CA GLU A 347 -14.39 1.37 -28.96
C GLU A 347 -14.92 2.68 -28.36
N LEU A 348 -14.05 3.68 -28.33
CA LEU A 348 -14.43 5.08 -28.11
C LEU A 348 -15.33 5.54 -29.27
N PRO A 349 -16.35 6.40 -29.03
CA PRO A 349 -17.15 6.95 -30.12
C PRO A 349 -16.25 7.74 -31.08
N VAL A 350 -16.27 7.34 -32.35
CA VAL A 350 -15.64 8.08 -33.45
C VAL A 350 -16.28 9.46 -33.51
N LEU A 351 -15.47 10.50 -33.40
CA LEU A 351 -15.90 11.88 -33.69
C LEU A 351 -16.15 11.96 -35.20
N ASN A 352 -17.39 12.19 -35.60
CA ASN A 352 -17.72 12.55 -36.98
C ASN A 352 -17.11 13.93 -37.26
N GLU A 353 -16.09 13.96 -38.11
CA GLU A 353 -15.67 15.16 -38.82
C GLU A 353 -16.72 15.45 -39.90
N GLU A 354 -17.69 16.30 -39.60
CA GLU A 354 -18.57 16.90 -40.62
C GLU A 354 -18.51 18.42 -40.55
N GLU A 355 -17.98 18.98 -41.64
CA GLU A 355 -18.31 20.27 -42.25
C GLU A 355 -17.72 21.57 -41.67
N GLU A 356 -16.45 21.83 -41.99
CA GLU A 356 -16.03 23.20 -42.37
C GLU A 356 -16.08 23.33 -43.90
N HIS A 357 -17.21 23.82 -44.40
CA HIS A 357 -17.32 24.36 -45.75
C HIS A 357 -17.95 25.76 -45.69
N LEU A 358 -17.17 26.72 -46.22
CA LEU A 358 -17.57 27.99 -46.84
C LEU A 358 -17.80 29.27 -46.01
N ILE A 359 -16.87 30.20 -46.30
CA ILE A 359 -16.89 31.69 -46.29
C ILE A 359 -16.37 32.38 -45.03
#